data_AF-A0A7J0FEV0-F1
#
_entry.id   AF-A0A7J0FEV0-F1
#
_cell.length_a   1.000
_cell.length_b   1.000
_cell.length_c   1.000
_cell.angle_alpha   90.00
_cell.angle_beta   90.00
_cell.angle_gamma   90.00
#
_symmetry.space_group_name_H-M   'P 1'
#
loop_
_entity.id
_entity.type
_entity.pdbx_description
1 polymer ?
#
loop_
_entity_poly.entity_id
_entity_poly.type
_entity_poly.pdbx_seq_one_letter_code
_entity_poly.pdbx_strand_id
1 'polypeptide(L)'
;MLLGRPPAVALIIVNALMLSTPFEALAETCEADQSVFNMPLLLFVALIGATVGGLLARQRRGELKRLNEQLRQINAALRRQAKIESYAPALSYAPVGGRIQESEVIVDPRKHELISRLKLGKNFLRNHDPDKAYLEFKTALDLAQSLSDPTEEKKAARGLERQGKYREAIKYHSTVLAISEREGEDSGNTEAYGAIADCYTELWGSRTSCEIL
;
A
#
# COMPACT_ATOMS: atom_id res chain seq x y z
N MET A 1 -1.41 -12.53 59.78
CA MET A 1 -0.69 -11.25 59.67
C MET A 1 -0.51 -10.94 58.19
N LEU A 2 -0.94 -9.75 57.77
CA LEU A 2 -1.27 -9.37 56.40
C LEU A 2 -0.08 -9.40 55.44
N LEU A 3 -0.31 -10.07 54.31
CA LEU A 3 0.51 -10.16 53.11
C LEU A 3 0.33 -8.87 52.29
N GLY A 4 1.33 -7.99 52.25
CA GLY A 4 1.32 -6.71 51.52
C GLY A 4 2.10 -6.79 50.20
N ARG A 5 1.40 -6.51 49.10
CA ARG A 5 1.85 -6.50 47.68
C ARG A 5 3.21 -5.82 47.42
N PRO A 6 4.06 -6.35 46.51
CA PRO A 6 5.22 -5.62 45.98
C PRO A 6 4.78 -4.44 45.08
N PRO A 7 5.57 -3.36 44.99
CA PRO A 7 5.08 -2.05 44.54
C PRO A 7 4.94 -1.98 43.02
N ALA A 8 3.75 -2.29 42.50
CA ALA A 8 3.35 -1.97 41.13
C ALA A 8 3.55 -0.47 40.81
N VAL A 9 3.48 0.38 41.83
CA VAL A 9 3.76 1.82 41.75
C VAL A 9 5.22 2.10 41.35
N ALA A 10 6.18 1.29 41.80
CA ALA A 10 7.60 1.47 41.45
C ALA A 10 7.86 1.15 39.97
N LEU A 11 7.21 0.11 39.43
CA LEU A 11 7.30 -0.25 38.01
C LEU A 11 6.66 0.81 37.10
N ILE A 12 5.56 1.42 37.54
CA ILE A 12 4.89 2.50 36.79
C ILE A 12 5.75 3.77 36.80
N ILE A 13 6.39 4.11 37.92
CA ILE A 13 7.27 5.29 38.03
C ILE A 13 8.51 5.11 37.14
N VAL A 14 9.14 3.93 37.12
CA VAL A 14 10.32 3.67 36.28
C VAL A 14 9.98 3.74 34.80
N ASN A 15 8.85 3.17 34.38
CA ASN A 15 8.41 3.23 32.98
C ASN A 15 7.99 4.64 32.55
N ALA A 16 7.39 5.44 33.45
CA ALA A 16 7.05 6.83 33.17
C ALA A 16 8.30 7.72 33.05
N LEU A 17 9.33 7.47 33.87
CA LEU A 17 10.60 8.22 33.84
C LEU A 17 11.40 7.92 32.56
N MET A 18 11.32 6.69 32.04
CA MET A 18 11.93 6.29 30.76
C MET A 18 11.25 6.91 29.53
N LEU A 19 10.01 7.38 29.65
CA LEU A 19 9.28 8.05 28.57
C LEU A 19 9.55 9.56 28.51
N SER A 20 10.05 10.15 29.61
CA SER A 20 10.27 11.59 29.74
C SER A 20 11.70 12.06 29.42
N THR A 21 12.65 11.15 29.25
CA THR A 21 14.01 11.52 28.79
C THR A 21 14.09 11.36 27.28
N PRO A 22 14.50 12.40 26.52
CA PRO A 22 14.73 12.25 25.09
C PRO A 22 15.80 11.18 24.88
N PHE A 23 15.55 10.32 23.89
CA PHE A 23 16.45 9.30 23.38
C PHE A 23 17.67 10.00 22.75
N GLU A 24 18.52 10.60 23.57
CA GLU A 24 19.86 11.00 23.15
C GLU A 24 20.60 9.69 22.86
N ALA A 25 20.83 9.48 21.57
CA ALA A 25 21.68 8.43 21.06
C ALA A 25 23.08 8.61 21.67
N LEU A 26 23.29 8.00 22.83
CA LEU A 26 24.60 7.76 23.42
C LEU A 26 25.29 6.69 22.56
N ALA A 27 25.78 7.13 21.40
CA ALA A 27 26.98 6.57 20.80
C ALA A 27 28.20 7.05 21.62
N GLU A 28 28.18 6.75 22.92
CA GLU A 28 29.30 6.94 23.81
C GLU A 28 30.02 5.59 23.82
N THR A 29 31.17 5.56 23.17
CA THR A 29 32.01 4.37 23.08
C THR A 29 32.35 3.93 24.50
N CYS A 30 31.79 2.79 24.92
CA CYS A 30 32.10 2.16 26.20
C CYS A 30 33.62 2.06 26.37
N GLU A 31 34.18 2.90 27.24
CA GLU A 31 35.47 2.61 27.87
C GLU A 31 35.30 1.33 28.68
N ALA A 32 36.02 0.30 28.25
CA ALA A 32 35.97 -1.03 28.84
C ALA A 32 36.77 -1.07 30.15
N ASP A 33 36.26 -0.43 31.19
CA ASP A 33 36.84 -0.54 32.52
C ASP A 33 36.24 -1.72 33.29
N GLN A 34 37.13 -2.70 33.52
CA GLN A 34 37.00 -3.89 34.36
C GLN A 34 35.75 -4.77 34.15
N SER A 35 35.90 -5.83 33.35
CA SER A 35 35.72 -7.19 33.87
C SER A 35 35.90 -8.23 32.77
N VAL A 36 37.00 -8.96 32.87
CA VAL A 36 37.28 -10.19 32.12
C VAL A 36 36.17 -11.25 32.29
N PHE A 37 35.23 -11.03 33.23
CA PHE A 37 34.11 -11.90 33.58
C PHE A 37 32.74 -11.49 32.99
N ASN A 38 32.48 -10.22 32.64
CA ASN A 38 31.16 -9.81 32.10
C ASN A 38 30.98 -10.11 30.61
N MET A 39 32.05 -9.96 29.81
CA MET A 39 32.06 -10.36 28.40
C MET A 39 31.69 -11.85 28.18
N PRO A 40 32.28 -12.82 28.91
CA PRO A 40 31.87 -14.21 28.77
C PRO A 40 30.45 -14.49 29.28
N LEU A 41 29.99 -13.85 30.36
CA LEU A 41 28.63 -14.02 30.87
C LEU A 41 27.56 -13.56 29.86
N LEU A 42 27.76 -12.40 29.21
CA LEU A 42 26.87 -11.92 28.15
C LEU A 42 26.85 -12.87 26.94
N LEU A 43 28.00 -13.44 26.58
CA LEU A 43 28.08 -14.47 25.54
C LEU A 43 27.30 -15.74 25.93
N PHE A 44 27.38 -16.18 27.19
CA PHE A 44 26.59 -17.31 27.68
C PHE A 44 25.08 -17.03 27.62
N VAL A 45 24.64 -15.85 28.06
CA VAL A 45 23.22 -15.45 27.98
C VAL A 45 22.76 -15.37 26.52
N ALA A 46 23.59 -14.80 25.63
CA ALA A 46 23.30 -14.73 24.20
C ALA A 46 23.22 -16.12 23.54
N LEU A 47 24.12 -17.05 23.91
CA LEU A 47 24.09 -18.43 23.42
C LEU A 47 22.85 -19.19 23.92
N ILE A 48 22.46 -19.01 25.19
CA ILE A 48 21.22 -19.59 25.73
C ILE A 48 20.00 -18.99 25.02
N GLY A 49 19.96 -17.66 24.83
CA GLY A 49 18.89 -16.98 24.10
C GLY A 49 18.78 -17.43 22.64
N ALA A 50 19.92 -17.58 21.95
CA ALA A 50 19.97 -18.02 20.56
C ALA A 50 19.59 -19.50 20.40
N THR A 51 19.97 -20.37 21.34
CA THR A 51 19.61 -21.79 21.31
C THR A 51 18.14 -22.00 21.61
N VAL A 52 17.61 -21.39 22.68
CA VAL A 52 16.18 -21.50 23.05
C VAL A 52 15.29 -20.80 22.02
N GLY A 53 15.65 -19.58 21.60
CA GLY A 53 14.93 -18.82 20.56
C GLY A 53 14.99 -19.50 19.19
N GLY A 54 16.15 -20.07 18.83
CA GLY A 54 16.35 -20.82 17.60
C GLY A 54 15.55 -22.12 17.56
N LEU A 55 15.51 -22.87 18.67
CA LEU A 55 14.74 -24.12 18.77
C LEU A 55 13.22 -23.85 18.69
N LEU A 56 12.73 -22.86 19.44
CA LEU A 56 11.32 -22.47 19.43
C LEU A 56 10.89 -21.92 18.06
N ALA A 57 11.75 -21.12 17.41
CA ALA A 57 11.48 -20.62 16.06
C ALA A 57 11.44 -21.75 15.03
N ARG A 58 12.27 -22.79 15.17
CA ARG A 58 12.24 -23.97 14.30
C ARG A 58 10.96 -24.79 14.51
N GLN A 59 10.47 -24.92 15.74
CA GLN A 59 9.22 -25.60 16.04
C GLN A 59 8.02 -24.87 15.40
N ARG A 60 7.92 -23.55 15.59
CA ARG A 60 6.85 -22.72 14.99
C ARG A 60 6.88 -22.71 13.46
N ARG A 61 8.08 -22.71 12.85
CA ARG A 61 8.22 -22.79 11.38
C ARG A 61 7.66 -24.10 10.82
N GLY A 62 7.78 -25.21 11.55
CA GLY A 62 7.23 -26.51 11.12
C GLY A 62 5.70 -26.51 11.11
N GLU A 63 5.08 -26.01 12.17
CA GLU A 63 3.61 -25.87 12.27
C GLU A 63 3.06 -24.92 11.22
N LEU A 64 3.68 -23.75 11.04
CA LEU A 64 3.27 -22.78 10.01
C LEU A 64 3.38 -23.35 8.59
N LYS A 65 4.43 -24.13 8.29
CA LYS A 65 4.56 -24.80 6.99
C LYS A 65 3.44 -25.82 6.78
N ARG A 66 3.09 -26.59 7.81
CA ARG A 66 1.97 -27.56 7.74
C ARG A 66 0.64 -26.86 7.53
N LEU A 67 0.36 -25.80 8.30
CA LEU A 67 -0.87 -25.01 8.17
C LEU A 67 -1.00 -24.35 6.80
N ASN A 68 0.11 -23.81 6.26
CA ASN A 68 0.11 -23.21 4.93
C ASN A 68 -0.13 -24.24 3.81
N GLU A 69 0.50 -25.42 3.91
CA GLU A 69 0.26 -26.49 2.94
C GLU A 69 -1.18 -27.02 3.03
N GLN A 70 -1.75 -27.13 4.24
CA GLN A 70 -3.17 -27.44 4.43
C GLN A 70 -4.07 -26.37 3.80
N LEU A 71 -3.81 -25.09 4.01
CA LEU A 71 -4.55 -24.00 3.36
C LEU A 71 -4.44 -24.06 1.83
N ARG A 72 -3.26 -24.39 1.30
CA ARG A 72 -3.04 -24.55 -0.14
C ARG A 72 -3.86 -25.73 -0.71
N GLN A 73 -3.88 -26.85 0.00
CA GLN A 73 -4.68 -28.03 -0.36
C GLN A 73 -6.18 -27.74 -0.28
N ILE A 74 -6.64 -27.06 0.78
CA ILE A 74 -8.04 -26.63 0.94
C ILE A 74 -8.44 -25.67 -0.18
N ASN A 75 -7.63 -24.66 -0.48
CA ASN A 75 -7.89 -23.74 -1.59
C ASN A 75 -7.90 -24.44 -2.96
N ALA A 76 -7.05 -25.46 -3.16
CA ALA A 76 -7.05 -26.26 -4.37
C ALA A 76 -8.27 -27.18 -4.46
N ALA A 77 -8.70 -27.78 -3.34
CA ALA A 77 -9.88 -28.61 -3.24
C ALA A 77 -11.17 -27.80 -3.46
N LEU A 78 -11.32 -26.64 -2.81
CA LEU A 78 -12.42 -25.71 -3.04
C LEU A 78 -12.49 -25.24 -4.50
N ARG A 79 -11.35 -24.94 -5.13
CA ARG A 79 -11.34 -24.59 -6.57
C ARG A 79 -11.76 -25.75 -7.47
N ARG A 80 -11.36 -26.99 -7.14
CA ARG A 80 -11.80 -28.18 -7.88
C ARG A 80 -13.28 -28.46 -7.66
N GLN A 81 -13.77 -28.29 -6.43
CA GLN A 81 -15.16 -28.47 -6.08
C GLN A 81 -16.03 -27.41 -6.75
N ALA A 82 -15.64 -26.14 -6.71
CA ALA A 82 -16.27 -25.07 -7.48
C ALA A 82 -16.24 -25.36 -8.99
N LYS A 83 -15.20 -26.03 -9.50
CA LYS A 83 -15.12 -26.42 -10.92
C LYS A 83 -16.05 -27.60 -11.29
N ILE A 84 -16.31 -28.51 -10.36
CA ILE A 84 -17.23 -29.64 -10.54
C ILE A 84 -18.69 -29.18 -10.34
N GLU A 85 -18.95 -28.32 -9.35
CA GLU A 85 -20.26 -27.71 -9.10
C GLU A 85 -20.61 -26.63 -10.14
N SER A 86 -19.61 -26.02 -10.80
CA SER A 86 -19.81 -25.16 -11.99
C SER A 86 -20.17 -25.94 -13.25
N TYR A 87 -20.35 -27.27 -13.20
CA TYR A 87 -21.02 -28.04 -14.23
C TYR A 87 -22.56 -27.93 -14.09
N ALA A 88 -23.05 -26.76 -13.67
CA ALA A 88 -24.42 -26.31 -13.85
C ALA A 88 -24.45 -25.41 -15.10
N PRO A 89 -25.03 -25.85 -16.23
CA PRO A 89 -24.83 -25.28 -17.56
C PRO A 89 -25.63 -23.99 -17.83
N ALA A 90 -25.88 -23.17 -16.81
CA ALA A 90 -26.65 -21.92 -16.95
C ALA A 90 -26.08 -20.72 -16.18
N LEU A 91 -24.94 -20.83 -15.49
CA LEU A 91 -24.28 -19.70 -14.82
C LEU A 91 -22.78 -19.74 -15.06
N SER A 92 -22.33 -18.87 -15.97
CA SER A 92 -20.92 -18.63 -16.25
C SER A 92 -20.26 -17.94 -15.06
N TYR A 93 -19.70 -18.72 -14.12
CA TYR A 93 -18.79 -18.15 -13.11
C TYR A 93 -17.49 -17.75 -13.81
N ALA A 94 -17.32 -16.45 -14.06
CA ALA A 94 -16.17 -15.90 -14.75
C ALA A 94 -14.90 -16.00 -13.87
N PRO A 95 -13.72 -16.18 -14.47
CA PRO A 95 -12.48 -16.41 -13.76
C PRO A 95 -12.06 -15.17 -12.97
N VAL A 96 -11.56 -15.39 -11.75
CA VAL A 96 -10.83 -14.40 -10.95
C VAL A 96 -9.58 -13.99 -11.73
N GLY A 97 -9.68 -12.91 -12.50
CA GLY A 97 -8.60 -12.45 -13.36
C GLY A 97 -9.02 -11.33 -14.29
N GLY A 98 -9.25 -10.14 -13.74
CA GLY A 98 -9.19 -8.89 -14.50
C GLY A 98 -10.30 -8.67 -15.54
N ARG A 99 -11.48 -8.29 -15.08
CA ARG A 99 -12.39 -7.32 -15.74
C ARG A 99 -13.64 -7.23 -14.89
N ILE A 100 -13.79 -6.11 -14.19
CA ILE A 100 -15.09 -5.69 -13.70
C ILE A 100 -15.93 -5.43 -14.98
N GLN A 101 -16.75 -6.41 -15.34
CA GLN A 101 -17.89 -6.16 -16.23
C GLN A 101 -18.95 -5.50 -15.36
N GLU A 102 -18.89 -4.17 -15.27
CA GLU A 102 -20.08 -3.36 -15.05
C GLU A 102 -20.95 -3.48 -16.31
N SER A 103 -21.63 -4.61 -16.40
CA SER A 103 -22.73 -4.83 -17.32
C SER A 103 -23.87 -5.37 -16.49
N GLU A 104 -24.35 -4.55 -15.56
CA GLU A 104 -25.70 -4.76 -15.05
C GLU A 104 -26.25 -3.43 -14.56
N VAL A 105 -27.50 -3.19 -14.95
CA VAL A 105 -28.40 -2.16 -14.46
C VAL A 105 -28.27 -0.78 -15.12
N ILE A 106 -29.11 -0.58 -16.15
CA ILE A 106 -29.73 0.70 -16.57
C ILE A 106 -28.76 1.90 -16.43
N VAL A 107 -27.75 1.93 -17.30
CA VAL A 107 -26.75 3.00 -17.31
C VAL A 107 -27.26 4.11 -18.21
N ASP A 108 -27.48 5.29 -17.64
CA ASP A 108 -27.66 6.54 -18.39
C ASP A 108 -26.70 6.56 -19.59
N PRO A 109 -27.15 6.85 -20.83
CA PRO A 109 -26.31 6.75 -22.03
C PRO A 109 -24.93 7.44 -21.89
N ARG A 110 -24.90 8.53 -21.11
CA ARG A 110 -23.69 9.31 -20.80
C ARG A 110 -22.70 8.59 -19.89
N LYS A 111 -23.17 7.82 -18.89
CA LYS A 111 -22.29 7.04 -18.00
C LYS A 111 -21.69 5.85 -18.74
N HIS A 112 -22.41 5.27 -19.70
CA HIS A 112 -21.85 4.24 -20.58
C HIS A 112 -20.74 4.82 -21.47
N GLU A 113 -20.97 6.00 -22.06
CA GLU A 113 -19.97 6.70 -22.85
C GLU A 113 -18.71 6.98 -22.01
N LEU A 114 -18.85 7.52 -20.79
CA LEU A 114 -17.75 7.77 -19.86
C LEU A 114 -16.89 6.53 -19.62
N ILE A 115 -17.51 5.41 -19.27
CA ILE A 115 -16.81 4.14 -19.02
C ILE A 115 -16.09 3.65 -20.29
N SER A 116 -16.70 3.84 -21.47
CA SER A 116 -16.08 3.47 -22.74
C SER A 116 -14.82 4.31 -23.02
N ARG A 117 -14.86 5.62 -22.75
CA ARG A 117 -13.73 6.54 -22.92
C ARG A 117 -12.59 6.21 -21.96
N LEU A 118 -12.88 5.91 -20.69
CA LEU A 118 -11.87 5.47 -19.72
C LEU A 118 -11.21 4.14 -20.12
N LYS A 119 -11.96 3.20 -20.70
CA LYS A 119 -11.43 1.94 -21.23
C LYS A 119 -10.54 2.17 -22.46
N LEU A 120 -10.94 3.06 -23.36
CA LEU A 120 -10.15 3.45 -24.52
C LEU A 120 -8.85 4.12 -24.11
N GLY A 121 -8.89 5.10 -23.20
CA GLY A 121 -7.70 5.76 -22.66
C GLY A 121 -6.70 4.77 -22.06
N LYS A 122 -7.18 3.79 -21.27
CA LYS A 122 -6.31 2.71 -20.72
C LYS A 122 -5.72 1.82 -21.81
N ASN A 123 -6.47 1.53 -22.88
CA ASN A 123 -5.96 0.75 -24.00
C ASN A 123 -4.87 1.51 -24.76
N PHE A 124 -5.04 2.81 -24.98
CA PHE A 124 -4.02 3.66 -25.61
C PHE A 124 -2.73 3.76 -24.79
N LEU A 125 -2.83 3.87 -23.46
CA LEU A 125 -1.65 3.80 -22.59
C LEU A 125 -0.90 2.47 -22.73
N ARG A 126 -1.62 1.35 -22.88
CA ARG A 126 -1.00 0.03 -23.10
C ARG A 126 -0.36 -0.09 -24.49
N ASN A 127 -0.93 0.58 -25.48
CA ASN A 127 -0.45 0.56 -26.86
C ASN A 127 0.64 1.60 -27.14
N HIS A 128 1.16 2.28 -26.11
CA HIS A 128 2.17 3.35 -26.20
C HIS A 128 1.75 4.56 -27.07
N ASP A 129 0.45 4.87 -27.13
CA ASP A 129 -0.11 6.05 -27.81
C ASP A 129 -0.59 7.09 -26.76
N PRO A 130 0.31 7.84 -26.09
CA PRO A 130 -0.07 8.75 -25.00
C PRO A 130 -0.91 9.93 -25.48
N ASP A 131 -0.66 10.47 -26.68
CA ASP A 131 -1.38 11.64 -27.20
C ASP A 131 -2.88 11.37 -27.41
N LYS A 132 -3.22 10.18 -27.91
CA LYS A 132 -4.63 9.75 -28.04
C LYS A 132 -5.23 9.46 -26.67
N ALA A 133 -4.45 8.88 -25.75
CA ALA A 133 -4.90 8.66 -24.38
C ALA A 133 -5.25 10.00 -23.70
N TYR A 134 -4.49 11.08 -23.94
CA TYR A 134 -4.81 12.44 -23.47
C TYR A 134 -6.21 12.87 -23.84
N LEU A 135 -6.52 12.78 -25.13
CA LEU A 135 -7.81 13.22 -25.67
C LEU A 135 -8.96 12.43 -25.05
N GLU A 136 -8.83 11.10 -25.00
CA GLU A 136 -9.86 10.24 -24.42
C GLU A 136 -10.06 10.51 -22.92
N PHE A 137 -8.99 10.65 -22.14
CA PHE A 137 -9.12 10.96 -20.71
C PHE A 137 -9.64 12.38 -20.43
N LYS A 138 -9.32 13.35 -21.30
CA LYS A 138 -9.86 14.71 -21.19
C LYS A 138 -11.37 14.73 -21.44
N THR A 139 -11.83 14.06 -22.51
CA THR A 139 -13.27 13.91 -22.76
C THR A 139 -13.98 13.14 -21.64
N ALA A 140 -13.33 12.12 -21.07
CA ALA A 140 -13.85 11.39 -19.91
C ALA A 140 -13.96 12.29 -18.66
N LEU A 141 -13.00 13.17 -18.42
CA LEU A 141 -13.05 14.11 -17.29
C LEU A 141 -14.24 15.08 -17.43
N ASP A 142 -14.43 15.65 -18.61
CA ASP A 142 -15.55 16.57 -18.89
C ASP A 142 -16.92 15.88 -18.70
N LEU A 143 -17.03 14.61 -19.13
CA LEU A 143 -18.22 13.79 -18.94
C LEU A 143 -18.44 13.43 -17.45
N ALA A 144 -17.38 13.11 -16.71
CA ALA A 144 -17.46 12.81 -15.29
C ALA A 144 -17.92 14.03 -14.47
N GLN A 145 -17.40 15.21 -14.79
CA GLN A 145 -17.83 16.48 -14.18
C GLN A 145 -19.30 16.78 -14.48
N SER A 146 -19.73 16.55 -15.72
CA SER A 146 -21.12 16.72 -16.14
C SER A 146 -22.08 15.78 -15.41
N LEU A 147 -21.60 14.60 -15.02
CA LEU A 147 -22.36 13.59 -14.27
C LEU A 147 -22.24 13.77 -12.74
N SER A 148 -21.37 14.68 -12.28
CA SER A 148 -21.05 14.88 -10.85
C SER A 148 -20.67 13.57 -10.13
N ASP A 149 -19.96 12.67 -10.82
CA ASP A 149 -19.44 11.42 -10.23
C ASP A 149 -17.96 11.60 -9.85
N PRO A 150 -17.66 11.88 -8.57
CA PRO A 150 -16.29 12.17 -8.12
C PRO A 150 -15.37 10.96 -8.26
N THR A 151 -15.91 9.74 -8.24
CA THR A 151 -15.11 8.51 -8.33
C THR A 151 -14.54 8.34 -9.73
N GLU A 152 -15.38 8.55 -10.75
CA GLU A 152 -14.92 8.49 -12.15
C GLU A 152 -14.08 9.72 -12.52
N GLU A 153 -14.34 10.88 -11.92
CA GLU A 153 -13.52 12.09 -12.09
C GLU A 153 -12.08 11.85 -11.60
N LYS A 154 -11.90 11.28 -10.39
CA LYS A 154 -10.58 10.88 -9.87
C LYS A 154 -9.88 9.89 -10.82
N LYS A 155 -10.61 8.92 -11.39
CA LYS A 155 -10.05 7.95 -12.34
C LYS A 155 -9.58 8.59 -13.65
N ALA A 156 -10.37 9.52 -14.20
CA ALA A 156 -10.01 10.25 -15.42
C ALA A 156 -8.78 11.14 -15.20
N ALA A 157 -8.73 11.87 -14.08
CA ALA A 157 -7.61 12.73 -13.71
C ALA A 157 -6.30 11.94 -13.53
N ARG A 158 -6.33 10.76 -12.90
CA ARG A 158 -5.17 9.84 -12.82
C ARG A 158 -4.70 9.33 -14.19
N GLY A 159 -5.62 9.20 -15.16
CA GLY A 159 -5.26 8.81 -16.54
C GLY A 159 -4.51 9.92 -17.30
N LEU A 160 -4.82 11.18 -17.01
CA LEU A 160 -4.15 12.36 -17.59
C LEU A 160 -2.76 12.57 -16.99
N GLU A 161 -2.62 12.35 -15.69
CA GLU A 161 -1.38 12.43 -14.95
C GLU A 161 -0.24 11.57 -15.55
N ARG A 162 -0.57 10.34 -15.98
CA ARG A 162 0.40 9.34 -16.48
C ARG A 162 1.15 9.72 -17.77
N GLN A 163 0.85 10.87 -18.35
CA GLN A 163 1.36 11.27 -19.66
C GLN A 163 2.65 12.11 -19.61
N GLY A 164 3.24 12.26 -18.43
CA GLY A 164 4.65 12.63 -18.27
C GLY A 164 4.97 14.12 -18.43
N LYS A 165 3.97 14.98 -18.64
CA LYS A 165 4.17 16.44 -18.56
C LYS A 165 4.06 16.88 -17.11
N TYR A 166 5.19 16.91 -16.39
CA TYR A 166 5.24 17.19 -14.95
C TYR A 166 4.42 18.43 -14.51
N ARG A 167 4.47 19.52 -15.28
CA ARG A 167 3.70 20.75 -14.98
C ARG A 167 2.19 20.58 -15.06
N GLU A 168 1.71 19.77 -15.99
CA GLU A 168 0.28 19.49 -16.16
C GLU A 168 -0.17 18.41 -15.18
N ALA A 169 0.68 17.39 -14.94
CA ALA A 169 0.42 16.32 -13.97
C ALA A 169 0.18 16.87 -12.55
N ILE A 170 0.98 17.85 -12.09
CA ILE A 170 0.79 18.51 -10.79
C ILE A 170 -0.60 19.14 -10.68
N LYS A 171 -1.12 19.76 -11.76
CA LYS A 171 -2.47 20.33 -11.77
C LYS A 171 -3.52 19.25 -11.57
N TYR A 172 -3.44 18.15 -12.32
CA TYR A 172 -4.40 17.04 -12.21
C TYR A 172 -4.34 16.36 -10.85
N HIS A 173 -3.15 16.17 -10.27
CA HIS A 173 -2.99 15.68 -8.90
C HIS A 173 -3.65 16.59 -7.87
N SER A 174 -3.49 17.91 -7.99
CA SER A 174 -4.18 18.85 -7.11
C SER A 174 -5.70 18.77 -7.25
N THR A 175 -6.20 18.47 -8.46
CA THR A 175 -7.64 18.26 -8.69
C THR A 175 -8.11 16.98 -8.00
N VAL A 176 -7.36 15.88 -8.09
CA VAL A 176 -7.68 14.62 -7.37
C VAL A 176 -7.76 14.84 -5.87
N LEU A 177 -6.79 15.56 -5.29
CA LEU A 177 -6.78 15.89 -3.87
C LEU A 177 -7.97 16.78 -3.47
N ALA A 178 -8.30 17.79 -4.28
CA ALA A 178 -9.45 18.67 -4.03
C ALA A 178 -10.78 17.91 -4.08
N ILE A 179 -10.93 16.93 -5.00
CA ILE A 179 -12.12 16.06 -5.06
C ILE A 179 -12.18 15.17 -3.82
N SER A 180 -11.05 14.58 -3.39
CA SER A 180 -11.00 13.77 -2.18
C SER A 180 -11.36 14.57 -0.92
N GLU A 181 -10.90 15.81 -0.80
CA GLU A 181 -11.22 16.68 0.33
C GLU A 181 -12.70 17.08 0.34
N ARG A 182 -13.28 17.36 -0.83
CA ARG A 182 -14.72 17.67 -0.98
C ARG A 182 -15.61 16.50 -0.56
N GLU A 183 -15.25 15.28 -0.94
CA GLU A 183 -16.05 14.07 -0.70
C GLU A 183 -15.73 13.39 0.64
N GLY A 184 -14.68 13.82 1.35
CA GLY A 184 -14.21 13.19 2.58
C GLY A 184 -13.70 11.76 2.38
N GLU A 185 -13.26 11.42 1.16
CA GLU A 185 -12.82 10.08 0.79
C GLU A 185 -11.33 10.09 0.44
N ASP A 186 -10.51 9.52 1.32
CA ASP A 186 -9.04 9.51 1.21
C ASP A 186 -8.49 8.52 0.17
N SER A 187 -9.34 7.94 -0.67
CA SER A 187 -8.97 6.89 -1.61
C SER A 187 -7.94 7.38 -2.64
N GLY A 188 -6.69 6.94 -2.47
CA GLY A 188 -5.55 7.28 -3.34
C GLY A 188 -4.96 8.67 -3.13
N ASN A 189 -5.18 9.30 -1.98
CA ASN A 189 -4.45 10.51 -1.58
C ASN A 189 -2.94 10.23 -1.42
N THR A 190 -2.58 9.08 -0.84
CA THR A 190 -1.19 8.66 -0.66
C THR A 190 -0.47 8.49 -2.00
N GLU A 191 -1.13 7.90 -2.99
CA GLU A 191 -0.61 7.77 -4.36
C GLU A 191 -0.42 9.15 -5.00
N ALA A 192 -1.39 10.06 -4.85
CA ALA A 192 -1.31 11.41 -5.40
C ALA A 192 -0.15 12.21 -4.79
N TYR A 193 0.06 12.16 -3.46
CA TYR A 193 1.20 12.83 -2.83
C TYR A 193 2.54 12.25 -3.27
N GLY A 194 2.65 10.92 -3.42
CA GLY A 194 3.86 10.27 -3.93
C GLY A 194 4.20 10.73 -5.34
N ALA A 195 3.23 10.74 -6.24
CA ALA A 195 3.45 11.14 -7.62
C ALA A 195 3.69 12.65 -7.80
N ILE A 196 3.12 13.51 -6.93
CA ILE A 196 3.54 14.93 -6.85
C ILE A 196 5.02 15.04 -6.45
N ALA A 197 5.47 14.26 -5.46
CA ALA A 197 6.87 14.26 -5.02
C ALA A 197 7.81 13.79 -6.15
N ASP A 198 7.42 12.76 -6.89
CA ASP A 198 8.15 12.30 -8.07
C ASP A 198 8.24 13.40 -9.15
N CYS A 199 7.12 14.10 -9.42
CA CYS A 199 7.10 15.23 -10.35
C CYS A 199 8.06 16.36 -9.94
N TYR A 200 8.12 16.71 -8.65
CA TYR A 200 9.04 17.74 -8.16
C TYR A 200 10.50 17.30 -8.24
N THR A 201 10.78 16.02 -7.98
CA THR A 201 12.13 15.45 -8.06
C THR A 201 12.67 15.55 -9.49
N GLU A 202 11.86 15.20 -10.48
CA GLU A 202 12.23 15.29 -11.90
C GLU A 202 12.39 16.75 -12.37
N LEU A 203 11.51 17.66 -11.94
CA LEU A 203 11.64 19.10 -12.23
C LEU A 203 12.91 19.71 -11.64
N TRP A 204 13.27 19.32 -10.41
CA TRP A 204 14.48 19.79 -9.74
C TRP A 204 15.75 19.19 -10.37
N GLY A 205 15.73 17.90 -10.69
CA GLY A 205 16.82 17.22 -11.40
C GLY A 205 17.10 17.81 -12.78
N SER A 206 16.05 18.13 -13.54
CA SER A 206 16.20 18.80 -14.84
C SER A 206 16.80 20.21 -14.72
N ARG A 207 16.42 20.97 -13.68
CA ARG A 207 16.93 22.33 -13.45
C ARG A 207 18.40 22.33 -13.04
N THR A 208 18.77 21.45 -12.11
CA THR A 208 20.17 21.31 -11.66
C THR A 208 21.07 20.77 -12.77
N SER A 209 20.58 19.87 -13.62
CA SER A 209 21.31 19.38 -14.79
C SER A 209 21.62 20.49 -15.81
N CYS A 210 20.73 21.47 -15.99
CA CYS A 210 20.98 22.62 -16.87
C CYS A 210 21.93 23.67 -16.27
N GLU A 211 22.11 23.73 -14.95
CA GLU A 211 23.04 24.66 -14.30
C GLU A 211 24.48 24.12 -14.23
N ILE A 212 24.67 22.81 -14.46
CA ILE A 212 25.98 22.13 -14.40
C ILE A 212 26.61 21.95 -15.80
N LEU A 213 25.85 22.17 -16.88
CA LEU A 213 26.33 22.17 -18.27
C LEU A 213 26.57 23.60 -18.77
#